data_AF-A0A432SXC8-F1
#
_entry.id   AF-A0A432SXC8-F1
#
_cell.length_a   1.000
_cell.length_b   1.000
_cell.length_c   1.000
_cell.angle_alpha   90.00
_cell.angle_beta   90.00
_cell.angle_gamma   90.00
#
_symmetry.space_group_name_H-M   'P 1'
#
loop_
_entity.id
_entity.type
_entity.pdbx_description
1 polymer ?
#
loop_
_entity_poly.entity_id
_entity_poly.type
_entity_poly.pdbx_seq_one_letter_code
_entity_poly.pdbx_strand_id
1 'polypeptide(L)'
;MIMDSNFANIEVAVLNIKRLLKKSYKIEVFYLYDYPELCYEYATRREVVTHRKVPKDVFSRSNINFYKTVLEIKELFEKEKEVELTFFDKRNGNVYNNIEIDVLKSLIGENFDI
;
A
#
# COMPACT_ATOMS: atom_id res chain seq x y z
N MET A 1 1.44 -16.71 -6.05
CA MET A 1 1.87 -16.59 -4.63
C MET A 1 1.32 -15.29 -4.10
N ILE A 2 0.76 -15.27 -2.89
CA ILE A 2 0.28 -14.04 -2.24
C ILE A 2 1.20 -13.78 -1.05
N MET A 3 1.67 -12.56 -0.92
CA MET A 3 2.51 -12.12 0.20
C MET A 3 1.77 -11.00 0.94
N ASP A 4 1.43 -11.25 2.19
CA ASP A 4 0.88 -10.23 3.08
C ASP A 4 2.02 -9.60 3.88
N SER A 5 2.14 -8.27 3.81
CA SER A 5 3.18 -7.48 4.46
C SER A 5 2.66 -6.06 4.68
N ASN A 6 3.18 -5.37 5.69
CA ASN A 6 2.87 -3.96 5.91
C ASN A 6 3.38 -3.04 4.79
N PHE A 7 4.30 -3.54 3.94
CA PHE A 7 4.86 -2.87 2.76
C PHE A 7 5.29 -1.41 3.04
N ALA A 8 5.69 -1.12 4.28
CA ALA A 8 5.99 0.23 4.77
C ALA A 8 7.50 0.52 4.83
N ASN A 9 8.32 -0.39 4.30
CA ASN A 9 9.77 -0.26 4.19
C ASN A 9 10.17 -0.48 2.73
N ILE A 10 10.65 0.58 2.09
CA ILE A 10 11.03 0.57 0.68
C ILE A 10 12.16 -0.41 0.36
N GLU A 11 13.22 -0.44 1.16
CA GLU A 11 14.39 -1.29 0.90
C GLU A 11 13.99 -2.77 0.86
N VAL A 12 13.15 -3.18 1.81
CA VAL A 12 12.61 -4.53 1.89
C VAL A 12 11.67 -4.82 0.71
N ALA A 13 10.80 -3.88 0.35
CA ALA A 13 9.89 -4.02 -0.78
C ALA A 13 10.65 -4.20 -2.11
N VAL A 14 11.63 -3.34 -2.39
CA VAL A 14 12.49 -3.40 -3.58
C VAL A 14 13.25 -4.72 -3.63
N LEU A 15 13.85 -5.15 -2.51
CA LEU A 15 14.59 -6.41 -2.46
C LEU A 15 13.69 -7.61 -2.78
N ASN A 16 12.48 -7.63 -2.21
CA ASN A 16 11.51 -8.69 -2.46
C ASN A 16 11.05 -8.72 -3.92
N ILE A 17 10.72 -7.57 -4.50
CA ILE A 17 10.29 -7.45 -5.90
C ILE A 17 11.41 -7.91 -6.84
N LYS A 18 12.64 -7.39 -6.68
CA LYS A 18 13.80 -7.81 -7.50
C LYS A 18 14.07 -9.32 -7.41
N ARG A 19 13.92 -9.91 -6.23
CA ARG A 19 14.09 -11.36 -6.04
C ARG A 19 13.04 -12.16 -6.81
N LEU A 20 11.81 -11.67 -6.91
CA LEU A 20 10.73 -12.32 -7.65
C LEU A 20 10.84 -12.11 -9.16
N LEU A 21 11.23 -10.91 -9.60
CA LEU A 21 11.49 -10.63 -11.02
C LEU A 21 12.61 -11.52 -11.57
N LYS A 22 13.68 -11.77 -10.80
CA LYS A 22 14.74 -12.74 -11.16
C LYS A 22 14.24 -14.17 -11.37
N LYS A 23 13.07 -14.51 -10.82
CA LYS A 23 12.41 -15.81 -10.98
C LYS A 23 11.28 -15.75 -12.03
N SER A 24 11.22 -14.67 -12.81
CA SER A 24 10.24 -14.44 -13.88
C SER A 24 8.78 -14.42 -13.39
N TYR A 25 8.55 -13.99 -12.15
CA TYR A 25 7.19 -13.73 -11.68
C TYR A 25 6.68 -12.40 -12.24
N LYS A 26 5.41 -12.39 -12.65
CA LYS A 26 4.64 -11.15 -12.81
C LYS A 26 4.29 -10.61 -11.43
N ILE A 27 4.52 -9.32 -11.21
CA ILE A 27 4.29 -8.66 -9.92
C ILE A 27 3.08 -7.74 -10.03
N GLU A 28 2.13 -7.95 -9.13
CA GLU A 28 0.99 -7.08 -8.94
C GLU A 28 0.95 -6.66 -7.47
N VAL A 29 0.87 -5.35 -7.23
CA VAL A 29 0.71 -4.75 -5.92
C VAL A 29 -0.75 -4.34 -5.78
N PHE A 30 -1.42 -4.86 -4.75
CA PHE A 30 -2.78 -4.46 -4.41
C PHE A 30 -2.74 -3.42 -3.30
N TYR A 31 -3.14 -2.19 -3.63
CA TYR A 31 -3.23 -1.12 -2.66
C TYR A 31 -4.68 -0.90 -2.24
N LEU A 32 -4.98 -1.26 -1.00
CA LEU A 32 -6.30 -1.07 -0.39
C LEU A 32 -6.29 0.21 0.45
N TYR A 33 -7.23 1.10 0.15
CA TYR A 33 -7.37 2.37 0.87
C TYR A 33 -8.79 2.60 1.34
N ASP A 34 -8.91 3.14 2.54
CA ASP A 34 -10.13 3.66 3.13
C ASP A 34 -9.77 4.86 4.03
N TYR A 35 -10.77 5.54 4.59
CA TYR A 35 -10.54 6.65 5.52
C TYR A 35 -9.67 6.18 6.72
N PRO A 36 -8.57 6.89 7.04
CA PRO A 36 -7.65 6.48 8.12
C PRO A 36 -8.32 6.35 9.48
N GLU A 37 -9.32 7.18 9.79
CA GLU A 37 -10.10 7.12 11.03
C GLU A 37 -10.84 5.79 11.15
N LEU A 38 -11.49 5.36 10.07
CA LEU A 38 -12.23 4.11 10.00
C LEU A 38 -11.28 2.91 10.09
N CYS A 39 -10.14 2.98 9.39
CA CYS A 39 -9.09 1.97 9.48
C CYS A 39 -8.53 1.84 10.91
N TYR A 40 -8.34 2.95 11.63
CA TYR A 40 -7.89 2.94 13.02
C TYR A 40 -8.96 2.34 13.95
N GLU A 41 -10.24 2.61 13.70
CA GLU A 41 -11.32 1.97 14.42
C GLU A 41 -11.31 0.44 14.23
N TYR A 42 -11.09 -0.05 13.01
CA TYR A 42 -10.94 -1.49 12.75
C TYR A 42 -9.73 -2.09 13.49
N ALA A 43 -8.60 -1.40 13.51
CA ALA A 43 -7.43 -1.82 14.27
C ALA A 43 -7.76 -1.92 15.78
N THR A 44 -8.42 -0.91 16.33
CA THR A 44 -8.83 -0.85 17.74
C THR A 44 -9.80 -1.98 18.09
N ARG A 45 -10.81 -2.24 17.25
CA ARG A 45 -11.76 -3.35 17.45
C ARG A 45 -11.06 -4.71 17.47
N ARG A 46 -10.01 -4.89 16.67
CA ARG A 46 -9.21 -6.14 16.65
C ARG A 46 -8.36 -6.33 17.90
N GLU A 47 -8.07 -5.30 18.68
CA GLU A 47 -7.30 -5.43 19.92
C GLU A 47 -8.02 -6.31 20.95
N VAL A 48 -9.35 -6.26 20.98
CA VAL A 48 -10.19 -7.08 21.88
C VAL A 48 -9.96 -8.58 21.65
N VAL A 49 -9.71 -8.97 20.40
CA VAL A 49 -9.51 -10.37 20.00
C VAL A 49 -8.02 -10.76 19.99
N THR A 50 -7.15 -9.84 19.57
CA THR A 50 -5.72 -10.12 19.35
C THR A 50 -4.84 -9.81 20.55
N HIS A 51 -5.33 -9.03 21.52
CA HIS A 51 -4.59 -8.50 22.67
C HIS A 51 -3.33 -7.71 22.30
N ARG A 52 -3.23 -7.23 21.05
CA ARG A 52 -2.12 -6.41 20.57
C ARG A 52 -2.59 -4.99 20.37
N LYS A 53 -2.10 -4.07 21.19
CA LYS A 53 -2.40 -2.65 21.06
C LYS A 53 -1.66 -2.04 19.87
N VAL A 54 -2.35 -1.22 19.08
CA VAL A 54 -1.81 -0.44 17.97
C VAL A 54 -1.86 1.04 18.36
N PRO A 55 -0.74 1.64 18.78
CA PRO A 55 -0.71 3.07 19.08
C PRO A 55 -1.07 3.92 17.86
N LYS A 56 -1.83 5.00 18.06
CA LYS A 56 -2.28 5.90 16.99
C LYS A 56 -1.11 6.48 16.18
N ASP A 57 -0.02 6.85 16.84
CA ASP A 57 1.19 7.38 16.18
C ASP A 57 1.85 6.33 15.28
N VAL A 58 1.91 5.08 15.73
CA VAL A 58 2.43 3.95 14.95
C VAL A 58 1.53 3.68 13.75
N PHE A 59 0.21 3.72 13.96
CA PHE A 59 -0.78 3.54 12.90
C PHE A 59 -0.64 4.62 11.81
N SER A 60 -0.66 5.91 12.19
CA SER A 60 -0.54 7.02 11.24
C SER A 60 0.78 6.97 10.47
N ARG A 61 1.90 6.75 11.17
CA ARG A 61 3.23 6.62 10.53
C ARG A 61 3.27 5.44 9.56
N SER A 62 2.67 4.30 9.91
CA SER A 62 2.64 3.13 9.03
C SER A 62 1.83 3.38 7.76
N ASN A 63 0.69 4.08 7.84
CA ASN A 63 -0.14 4.41 6.67
C ASN A 63 0.60 5.35 5.71
N ILE A 64 1.23 6.41 6.24
CA ILE A 64 2.02 7.35 5.43
C ILE A 64 3.19 6.63 4.76
N ASN A 65 3.93 5.81 5.51
CA ASN A 65 5.07 5.07 4.97
C ASN A 65 4.64 4.05 3.90
N PHE A 66 3.50 3.40 4.08
CA PHE A 66 2.94 2.49 3.09
C PHE A 66 2.59 3.23 1.79
N TYR A 67 1.89 4.36 1.88
CA TYR A 67 1.58 5.21 0.72
C TYR A 67 2.85 5.62 -0.03
N LYS A 68 3.85 6.16 0.68
CA LYS A 68 5.14 6.54 0.08
C LYS A 68 5.83 5.37 -0.61
N THR A 69 5.85 4.20 0.04
CA THR A 69 6.46 3.00 -0.53
C THR A 69 5.75 2.56 -1.81
N VAL A 70 4.42 2.63 -1.87
CA VAL A 70 3.65 2.30 -3.08
C VAL A 70 4.01 3.24 -4.24
N LEU A 71 4.07 4.55 -3.99
CA LEU A 71 4.46 5.53 -5.01
C LEU A 71 5.87 5.27 -5.53
N GLU A 72 6.83 5.11 -4.61
CA GLU A 72 8.24 4.91 -4.96
C GLU A 72 8.46 3.58 -5.69
N ILE A 73 7.78 2.50 -5.29
CA ILE A 73 7.82 1.23 -6.02
C ILE A 73 7.24 1.39 -7.43
N LYS A 74 6.08 2.04 -7.58
CA LYS A 74 5.48 2.20 -8.90
C LYS A 74 6.42 2.98 -9.82
N GLU A 75 7.06 4.03 -9.31
CA GLU A 75 8.01 4.88 -10.06
C GLU A 75 9.28 4.12 -10.45
N LEU A 76 9.90 3.42 -9.49
CA LEU A 76 11.13 2.67 -9.71
C LEU A 76 10.99 1.57 -10.79
N PHE A 77 9.81 0.98 -10.90
CA PHE A 77 9.54 -0.16 -11.79
C PHE A 77 8.65 0.21 -12.99
N GLU A 78 8.36 1.50 -13.19
CA GLU A 78 7.46 1.98 -14.26
C GLU A 78 8.05 1.78 -15.65
N LYS A 79 9.34 2.14 -15.82
CA LYS A 79 10.03 2.16 -17.11
C LYS A 79 9.99 0.82 -17.84
N GLU A 80 10.15 -0.27 -17.09
CA GLU A 80 10.16 -1.64 -17.62
C GLU A 80 8.80 -2.33 -17.47
N LYS A 81 7.79 -1.64 -16.90
CA LYS A 81 6.44 -2.15 -16.64
C LYS A 81 6.44 -3.47 -15.85
N GLU A 82 7.40 -3.60 -14.92
CA GLU A 82 7.62 -4.83 -14.15
C GLU A 82 6.61 -5.01 -13.01
N VAL A 83 5.99 -3.91 -12.57
CA VAL A 83 5.03 -3.87 -11.46
C VAL A 83 3.72 -3.21 -11.89
N GLU A 84 2.63 -3.97 -11.80
CA GLU A 84 1.27 -3.46 -11.91
C GLU A 84 0.77 -3.02 -10.53
N LEU A 85 0.06 -1.90 -10.47
CA LEU A 85 -0.53 -1.38 -9.24
C LEU A 85 -2.06 -1.35 -9.37
N THR A 86 -2.74 -2.20 -8.61
CA THR A 86 -4.19 -2.22 -8.57
C THR A 86 -4.67 -1.54 -7.29
N PHE A 87 -5.43 -0.46 -7.45
CA PHE A 87 -5.94 0.37 -6.37
C PHE A 87 -7.40 0.06 -6.07
N PHE A 88 -7.69 -0.28 -4.82
CA PHE A 88 -9.04 -0.50 -4.30
C PHE A 88 -9.43 0.66 -3.39
N ASP A 89 -10.36 1.49 -3.86
CA ASP A 89 -10.90 2.61 -3.10
C ASP A 89 -12.15 2.14 -2.33
N LYS A 90 -11.99 1.84 -1.05
CA LYS A 90 -13.09 1.36 -0.21
C LYS A 90 -14.07 2.45 0.18
N ARG A 91 -13.71 3.72 0.02
CA ARG A 91 -14.60 4.86 0.31
C ARG A 91 -15.82 4.88 -0.61
N ASN A 92 -15.64 4.50 -1.87
CA ASN A 92 -16.66 4.53 -2.91
C ASN A 92 -16.87 3.16 -3.61
N GLY A 93 -16.03 2.17 -3.33
CA GLY A 93 -16.10 0.82 -3.91
C GLY A 93 -15.44 0.67 -5.28
N ASN A 94 -14.72 1.70 -5.76
CA ASN A 94 -14.07 1.67 -7.07
C ASN A 94 -12.79 0.83 -7.06
N VAL A 95 -12.46 0.29 -8.23
CA VAL A 95 -11.22 -0.47 -8.48
C VAL A 95 -10.55 0.08 -9.72
N TYR A 96 -9.27 0.42 -9.60
CA TYR A 96 -8.45 0.97 -10.67
C TYR A 96 -7.28 0.02 -10.93
N ASN A 97 -7.34 -0.72 -12.03
CA ASN A 97 -6.30 -1.68 -12.41
C ASN A 97 -5.13 -0.97 -13.07
N ASN A 98 -3.91 -1.32 -12.68
CA ASN A 98 -2.67 -0.71 -13.14
C ASN A 98 -2.74 0.83 -13.20
N ILE A 99 -3.13 1.45 -12.08
CA ILE A 99 -3.29 2.89 -11.95
C ILE A 99 -1.94 3.62 -12.11
N GLU A 100 -1.98 4.78 -12.77
CA GLU A 100 -0.84 5.68 -12.88
C GLU A 100 -0.65 6.48 -11.57
N ILE A 101 0.60 6.83 -11.27
CA ILE A 101 0.98 7.51 -10.02
C ILE A 101 0.24 8.83 -9.84
N ASP A 102 0.13 9.64 -10.89
CA ASP A 102 -0.51 10.95 -10.81
C ASP A 102 -2.01 10.84 -10.55
N VAL A 103 -2.65 9.80 -11.09
CA VAL A 103 -4.06 9.52 -10.81
C VAL A 103 -4.22 9.09 -9.35
N LEU A 104 -3.34 8.23 -8.83
CA LEU A 104 -3.38 7.82 -7.43
C LEU A 104 -3.21 9.03 -6.48
N LYS A 105 -2.24 9.91 -6.76
CA LYS A 105 -2.04 11.16 -6.02
C LYS A 105 -3.27 12.05 -6.05
N SER A 106 -3.94 12.17 -7.19
CA SER A 106 -5.17 12.98 -7.31
C SER A 106 -6.34 12.42 -6.48
N LEU A 107 -6.37 11.10 -6.22
CA LEU A 107 -7.46 10.44 -5.48
C LEU A 107 -7.24 10.42 -3.96
N ILE A 108 -5.99 10.49 -3.50
CA ILE A 108 -5.60 10.35 -2.08
C ILE A 108 -4.99 11.64 -1.50
N GLY A 109 -4.40 12.49 -2.34
CA GLY A 109 -3.59 13.63 -1.92
C GLY A 109 -2.10 13.39 -2.14
N GLU A 110 -1.33 14.44 -2.43
CA GLU A 110 0.10 14.31 -2.75
C GLU A 110 0.91 13.80 -1.56
N ASN A 111 0.55 14.18 -0.33
CA ASN A 111 1.29 13.81 0.88
C ASN A 111 0.53 12.85 1.79
N PHE A 112 -0.47 12.13 1.27
CA PHE A 112 -1.47 11.45 2.09
C PHE A 112 -2.25 12.48 2.92
N ASP A 113 -2.84 13.44 2.23
CA ASP A 113 -3.52 14.58 2.82
C ASP A 113 -4.90 14.12 3.32
N ILE A 114 -4.94 13.72 4.59
CA ILE A 114 -6.16 13.35 5.34
C ILE A 114 -6.95 14.61 5.66
#